data_AF-A0A517WCW9-F1
#
_entry.id   AF-A0A517WCW9-F1
#
_cell.length_a   1.000
_cell.length_b   1.000
_cell.length_c   1.000
_cell.angle_alpha   90.00
_cell.angle_beta   90.00
_cell.angle_gamma   90.00
#
_symmetry.space_group_name_H-M   'P 1'
#
loop_
_entity.id
_entity.type
_entity.pdbx_description
1 polymer ?
#
loop_
_entity_poly.entity_id
_entity_poly.type
_entity_poly.pdbx_seq_one_letter_code
_entity_poly.pdbx_strand_id
1 'polypeptide(L)'
;MQDQKNHYNNPFIKLVQGKVQTMTAMDGQIYFSADDFCELLDRMAVSAGKLMQSAPHPAAALQVDTIKNTLRSVSDAVRTKQNCEKSKQPSAN
;
A
#
# COMPACT_ATOMS: atom_id res chain seq x y z
N MET A 1 -32.16 11.27 7.04
CA MET A 1 -30.72 11.58 7.18
C MET A 1 -30.08 10.54 8.10
N GLN A 2 -29.71 9.36 7.60
CA GLN A 2 -29.22 8.28 8.48
C GLN A 2 -28.19 7.33 7.84
N ASP A 3 -27.45 7.76 6.81
CA ASP A 3 -26.54 6.88 6.06
C ASP A 3 -25.06 7.30 6.10
N GLN A 4 -24.62 8.05 7.12
CA GLN A 4 -23.23 8.54 7.20
C GLN A 4 -22.38 7.92 8.32
N LYS A 5 -22.93 6.99 9.12
CA LYS A 5 -22.22 6.43 10.30
C LYS A 5 -21.49 5.11 10.08
N ASN A 6 -21.65 4.43 8.94
CA ASN A 6 -21.07 3.09 8.73
C ASN A 6 -19.74 3.06 7.94
N HIS A 7 -19.21 4.19 7.49
CA HIS A 7 -18.00 4.22 6.66
C HIS A 7 -16.67 4.08 7.43
N TYR A 8 -16.69 4.10 8.77
CA TYR A 8 -15.47 4.11 9.60
C TYR A 8 -15.12 2.76 10.25
N ASN A 9 -15.92 1.71 10.06
CA ASN A 9 -15.66 0.41 10.68
C ASN A 9 -14.95 -0.58 9.73
N ASN A 10 -14.15 -0.05 8.80
CA ASN A 10 -13.28 -0.88 7.98
C ASN A 10 -11.98 -1.16 8.77
N PRO A 11 -11.63 -2.43 9.05
CA PRO A 11 -10.39 -2.80 9.73
C PRO A 11 -9.14 -2.21 9.08
N PHE A 12 -9.17 -1.99 7.75
CA PHE A 12 -8.12 -1.32 7.01
C PHE A 12 -8.00 0.17 7.37
N ILE A 13 -9.12 0.89 7.50
CA ILE A 13 -9.10 2.30 7.90
C ILE A 13 -8.56 2.44 9.32
N LYS A 14 -8.92 1.51 10.24
CA LYS A 14 -8.36 1.49 11.59
C LYS A 14 -6.86 1.14 11.62
N LEU A 15 -6.42 0.21 10.79
CA LEU A 15 -4.99 -0.14 10.65
C LEU A 15 -4.18 1.03 10.10
N VAL A 16 -4.69 1.69 9.05
CA VAL A 16 -4.07 2.86 8.44
C VAL A 16 -4.09 4.03 9.42
N GLN A 17 -5.21 4.35 10.06
CA GLN A 17 -5.29 5.45 11.05
C GLN A 17 -4.38 5.19 12.26
N GLY A 18 -4.35 3.96 12.79
CA GLY A 18 -3.50 3.60 13.93
C GLY A 18 -2.00 3.60 13.62
N LYS A 19 -1.60 3.32 12.37
CA LYS A 19 -0.19 3.38 11.92
C LYS A 19 0.22 4.77 11.38
N VAL A 20 -0.71 5.52 10.78
CA VAL A 20 -0.47 6.88 10.26
C VAL A 20 -0.39 7.91 11.40
N GLN A 21 -1.16 7.74 12.48
CA GLN A 21 -1.07 8.62 13.66
C GLN A 21 0.30 8.61 14.34
N THR A 22 1.14 7.61 14.08
CA THR A 22 2.47 7.45 14.70
C THR A 22 3.64 7.96 13.85
N MET A 23 3.40 8.53 12.66
CA MET A 23 4.50 8.99 11.77
C MET A 23 4.27 10.36 11.13
N THR A 24 3.42 11.22 11.72
CA THR A 24 3.41 12.64 11.33
C THR A 24 4.62 13.31 11.96
N ALA A 25 5.63 13.64 11.17
CA ALA A 25 6.79 14.37 11.66
C ALA A 25 6.42 15.85 11.87
N MET A 26 7.30 16.59 12.56
CA MET A 26 7.05 18.00 12.91
C MET A 26 6.93 18.92 11.68
N ASP A 27 7.35 18.47 10.51
CA ASP A 27 7.19 19.15 9.23
C ASP A 27 5.80 18.92 8.59
N GLY A 28 4.92 18.18 9.26
CA GLY A 28 3.58 17.84 8.77
C GLY A 28 3.56 16.70 7.75
N GLN A 29 4.70 16.08 7.46
CA GLN A 29 4.80 14.97 6.51
C GLN A 29 4.52 13.64 7.21
N ILE A 30 3.90 12.72 6.46
CA ILE A 30 3.68 11.35 6.91
C ILE A 30 4.78 10.48 6.33
N TYR A 31 5.55 9.88 7.22
CA TYR A 31 6.54 8.89 6.83
C TYR A 31 5.95 7.49 6.94
N PHE A 32 6.40 6.58 6.09
CA PHE A 32 6.11 5.15 6.22
C PHE A 32 7.43 4.40 6.28
N SER A 33 7.49 3.33 7.08
CA SER A 33 8.57 2.37 6.90
C SER A 33 8.45 1.75 5.51
N ALA A 34 9.59 1.42 4.89
CA ALA A 34 9.60 0.79 3.57
C ALA A 34 8.80 -0.54 3.59
N ASP A 35 8.88 -1.30 4.69
CA ASP A 35 8.16 -2.55 4.87
C ASP A 35 6.64 -2.33 4.94
N ASP A 36 6.17 -1.35 5.73
CA ASP A 36 4.74 -1.00 5.82
C ASP A 36 4.20 -0.49 4.48
N PHE A 37 4.99 0.31 3.77
CA PHE A 37 4.60 0.81 2.44
C PHE A 37 4.47 -0.34 1.43
N CYS A 38 5.41 -1.30 1.41
CA CYS A 38 5.30 -2.47 0.56
C CYS A 38 4.10 -3.35 0.93
N GLU A 39 3.81 -3.54 2.21
CA GLU A 39 2.62 -4.28 2.66
C GLU A 39 1.33 -3.61 2.16
N LEU A 40 1.26 -2.28 2.21
CA LEU A 40 0.14 -1.52 1.67
C LEU A 40 -0.01 -1.71 0.15
N LEU A 41 1.08 -1.60 -0.61
CA LEU A 41 1.06 -1.82 -2.07
C LEU A 41 0.61 -3.23 -2.44
N ASP A 42 1.11 -4.25 -1.74
CA ASP A 42 0.75 -5.65 -1.96
C ASP A 42 -0.74 -5.89 -1.70
N ARG A 43 -1.30 -5.31 -0.63
CA ARG A 43 -2.74 -5.38 -0.31
C ARG A 43 -3.61 -4.67 -1.37
N MET A 44 -3.14 -3.53 -1.88
CA MET A 44 -3.83 -2.82 -2.97
C MET A 44 -3.80 -3.65 -4.27
N ALA A 45 -2.68 -4.33 -4.57
CA ALA A 45 -2.59 -5.23 -5.72
C ALA A 45 -3.57 -6.41 -5.59
N VAL A 46 -3.71 -7.02 -4.40
CA VAL A 46 -4.72 -8.06 -4.16
C VAL A 46 -6.14 -7.54 -4.40
N SER A 47 -6.42 -6.31 -3.94
CA SER A 47 -7.73 -5.68 -4.11
C SER A 47 -8.02 -5.37 -5.58
N ALA A 48 -7.03 -4.87 -6.33
CA ALA A 48 -7.12 -4.70 -7.78
C ALA A 48 -7.39 -6.04 -8.49
N GLY A 49 -6.71 -7.13 -8.09
CA GLY A 49 -6.99 -8.46 -8.62
C GLY A 49 -8.44 -8.92 -8.42
N LYS A 50 -9.06 -8.60 -7.29
CA LYS A 50 -10.49 -8.87 -7.04
C LYS A 50 -11.40 -8.00 -7.90
N LEU A 51 -11.08 -6.72 -8.06
CA LEU A 51 -11.83 -5.79 -8.92
C LEU A 51 -11.78 -6.19 -10.39
N MET A 52 -10.66 -6.74 -10.85
CA MET A 52 -10.52 -7.26 -12.21
C MET A 52 -11.51 -8.41 -12.47
N GLN A 53 -11.72 -9.30 -11.49
CA GLN A 53 -12.64 -10.44 -11.62
C GLN A 53 -14.11 -10.02 -11.68
N SER A 54 -14.45 -8.86 -11.09
CA SER A 54 -15.81 -8.29 -11.12
C SER A 54 -15.98 -7.20 -12.17
N ALA A 55 -14.98 -6.94 -13.02
CA ALA A 55 -15.04 -5.88 -14.01
C ALA A 55 -16.04 -6.24 -15.13
N PRO A 56 -17.01 -5.37 -15.44
CA PRO A 56 -18.08 -5.68 -16.39
C PRO A 56 -17.63 -5.64 -17.86
N HIS A 57 -16.47 -5.03 -18.15
CA HIS A 57 -15.96 -4.85 -19.50
C HIS A 57 -14.49 -5.30 -19.60
N PRO A 58 -14.07 -6.03 -20.66
CA PRO A 58 -12.70 -6.51 -20.83
C PRO A 58 -11.64 -5.40 -20.78
N ALA A 59 -11.93 -4.22 -21.35
CA ALA A 59 -11.01 -3.08 -21.28
C ALA A 59 -10.81 -2.57 -19.83
N ALA A 60 -11.85 -2.59 -19.01
CA ALA A 60 -11.74 -2.22 -17.59
C ALA A 60 -10.93 -3.27 -16.83
N ALA A 61 -11.14 -4.57 -17.13
CA ALA A 61 -10.33 -5.64 -16.55
C ALA A 61 -8.83 -5.46 -16.86
N LEU A 62 -8.48 -5.10 -18.11
CA LEU A 62 -7.10 -4.85 -18.52
C LEU A 62 -6.46 -3.65 -17.79
N GLN A 63 -7.22 -2.57 -17.61
CA GLN A 63 -6.76 -1.40 -16.85
C GLN A 63 -6.48 -1.76 -15.39
N VAL A 64 -7.39 -2.51 -14.75
CA VAL A 64 -7.21 -2.96 -13.37
C VAL A 64 -6.06 -3.95 -13.24
N ASP A 65 -5.86 -4.83 -14.22
CA ASP A 65 -4.70 -5.72 -14.27
C ASP A 65 -3.38 -4.94 -14.37
N THR A 66 -3.37 -3.90 -15.20
CA THR A 66 -2.23 -2.98 -15.31
C THR A 66 -1.91 -2.33 -13.98
N ILE A 67 -2.93 -1.79 -13.28
CA ILE A 67 -2.77 -1.20 -11.94
C ILE A 67 -2.19 -2.22 -10.95
N LYS A 68 -2.75 -3.44 -10.92
CA LYS A 68 -2.25 -4.53 -10.07
C LYS A 68 -0.76 -4.79 -10.31
N ASN A 69 -0.35 -4.87 -11.57
CA ASN A 69 1.04 -5.17 -11.94
C ASN A 69 1.96 -4.01 -11.57
N THR A 70 1.56 -2.76 -11.82
CA THR A 70 2.32 -1.57 -11.41
C THR A 70 2.53 -1.53 -9.90
N LEU A 71 1.50 -1.80 -9.09
CA LEU A 71 1.62 -1.82 -7.63
C LEU A 71 2.66 -2.85 -7.15
N ARG A 72 2.66 -4.05 -7.74
CA ARG A 72 3.67 -5.08 -7.44
C ARG A 72 5.07 -4.64 -7.85
N SER A 73 5.23 -4.11 -9.05
CA SER A 73 6.54 -3.62 -9.52
C SER A 73 7.12 -2.52 -8.64
N VAL A 74 6.27 -1.62 -8.12
CA VAL A 74 6.72 -0.59 -7.17
C VAL A 74 7.11 -1.20 -5.83
N SER A 75 6.32 -2.15 -5.30
CA SER A 75 6.64 -2.89 -4.07
C SER A 75 8.01 -3.59 -4.18
N ASP A 76 8.24 -4.30 -5.28
CA ASP A 76 9.51 -4.98 -5.56
C ASP A 76 10.68 -3.98 -5.65
N ALA A 77 10.50 -2.87 -6.36
CA ALA A 77 11.53 -1.83 -6.50
C ALA A 77 11.92 -1.20 -5.15
N VAL A 78 10.94 -0.96 -4.27
CA VAL A 78 11.19 -0.44 -2.92
C VAL A 78 11.96 -1.46 -2.08
N ARG A 79 11.55 -2.74 -2.09
CA ARG A 79 12.28 -3.81 -1.39
C ARG A 79 13.71 -3.96 -1.90
N THR A 80 13.92 -3.92 -3.21
CA THR A 80 15.26 -3.97 -3.81
C THR A 80 16.11 -2.81 -3.32
N LYS A 81 15.59 -1.56 -3.34
CA LYS A 81 16.32 -0.40 -2.83
C LYS A 81 16.67 -0.54 -1.35
N GLN A 82 15.71 -0.92 -0.51
CA GLN A 82 15.92 -1.12 0.93
C GLN A 82 16.99 -2.18 1.21
N ASN A 83 17.00 -3.29 0.47
CA ASN A 83 18.00 -4.34 0.60
C ASN A 83 19.40 -3.85 0.18
N CYS A 84 19.49 -3.06 -0.90
CA CYS A 84 20.73 -2.42 -1.32
C CYS A 84 21.25 -1.36 -0.33
N GLU A 85 20.36 -0.73 0.45
CA GLU A 85 20.76 0.19 1.52
C GLU A 85 21.23 -0.55 2.76
N LYS A 86 20.52 -1.61 3.18
CA LYS A 86 20.93 -2.48 4.28
C LYS A 86 22.31 -3.11 4.02
N SER A 87 22.60 -3.53 2.78
CA SER A 87 23.90 -4.12 2.43
C SER A 87 25.07 -3.13 2.43
N LYS A 88 24.80 -1.82 2.42
CA LYS A 88 25.82 -0.76 2.51
C LYS A 88 26.10 -0.33 3.94
N GLN A 89 25.28 -0.73 4.91
CA GLN A 89 25.56 -0.42 6.31
C GLN A 89 26.73 -1.28 6.78
N PRO A 90 27.79 -0.69 7.37
CA PRO A 90 28.91 -1.46 7.88
C PRO A 90 28.42 -2.45 8.94
N SER A 91 28.87 -3.70 8.82
CA SER A 91 28.63 -4.73 9.83
C SER A 91 29.20 -4.23 11.15
N ALA A 92 28.36 -4.08 12.17
CA ALA A 92 28.81 -3.82 13.52
C ALA A 92 29.43 -5.11 14.09
N ASN A 93 30.72 -5.33 13.78
CA ASN A 93 31.59 -6.31 14.43
C ASN A 93 32.75 -5.58 15.09
#